data_AF-A0A7Y3DEE4-F1
#
_entry.id   AF-A0A7Y3DEE4-F1
#
_cell.length_a   1.000
_cell.length_b   1.000
_cell.length_c   1.000
_cell.angle_alpha   90.00
_cell.angle_beta   90.00
_cell.angle_gamma   90.00
#
_symmetry.space_group_name_H-M   'P 1'
#
loop_
_entity.id
_entity.type
_entity.pdbx_description
1 polymer ?
#
loop_
_entity_poly.entity_id
_entity_poly.type
_entity_poly.pdbx_seq_one_letter_code
_entity_poly.pdbx_strand_id
1 'polypeptide(L)'
;PYSGRDPEAVWWVWATLADTAWLLYERFVAPLDAAACEAYYADHRVLARMLGVAPDRLAPDWSGFRADFDAMVASDRLDVTPLARDIAETVLHPPGDAGAARLARSISAGLLPPRIRSAYGLAWDERREARLAELVASVRTLRAAGTPAG
;
A
#
# COMPACT_ATOMS: atom_id res chain seq x y z
N PRO A 1 2.16 -1.48 27.61
CA PRO A 1 3.36 -2.07 26.97
C PRO A 1 3.04 -2.47 25.52
N TYR A 2 3.85 -2.04 24.55
CA TYR A 2 3.72 -2.46 23.15
C TYR A 2 4.13 -3.92 22.98
N SER A 3 3.35 -4.71 22.25
CA SER A 3 3.68 -6.09 21.88
C SER A 3 3.54 -6.24 20.38
N GLY A 4 4.61 -6.66 19.69
CA GLY A 4 4.56 -6.96 18.25
C GLY A 4 3.69 -8.18 17.89
N ARG A 5 3.07 -8.81 18.89
CA ARG A 5 2.08 -9.90 18.74
C ARG A 5 0.66 -9.45 19.06
N ASP A 6 0.43 -8.13 19.19
CA ASP A 6 -0.93 -7.61 19.26
C ASP A 6 -1.68 -8.05 17.97
N PRO A 7 -2.76 -8.85 18.09
CA PRO A 7 -3.49 -9.37 16.92
C PRO A 7 -3.93 -8.27 15.96
N GLU A 8 -4.21 -7.07 16.47
CA GLU A 8 -4.63 -5.94 15.66
C GLU A 8 -3.45 -5.31 14.91
N ALA A 9 -2.29 -5.22 15.54
CA ALA A 9 -1.07 -4.77 14.88
C ALA A 9 -0.64 -5.75 13.78
N VAL A 10 -0.73 -7.06 14.04
CA VAL A 10 -0.42 -8.11 13.04
C VAL A 10 -1.37 -8.03 11.85
N TRP A 11 -2.67 -7.89 12.11
CA TRP A 11 -3.65 -7.67 11.05
C TRP A 11 -3.33 -6.42 10.23
N TRP A 12 -3.02 -5.29 10.89
CA TRP A 12 -2.74 -4.03 10.20
C TRP A 12 -1.48 -4.08 9.33
N VAL A 13 -0.42 -4.75 9.79
CA VAL A 13 0.78 -4.99 8.98
C VAL A 13 0.44 -5.78 7.72
N TRP A 14 -0.30 -6.89 7.82
CA TRP A 14 -0.72 -7.63 6.64
C TRP A 14 -1.67 -6.82 5.74
N ALA A 15 -2.63 -6.10 6.32
CA ALA A 15 -3.64 -5.35 5.59
C ALA A 15 -3.00 -4.25 4.73
N THR A 16 -2.00 -3.54 5.26
CA THR A 16 -1.23 -2.54 4.49
C THR A 16 -0.39 -3.16 3.37
N LEU A 17 0.15 -4.38 3.55
CA LEU A 17 0.85 -5.12 2.49
C LEU A 17 -0.12 -5.54 1.37
N ALA A 18 -1.29 -6.06 1.72
CA ALA A 18 -2.32 -6.44 0.76
C ALA A 18 -2.82 -5.20 -0.01
N ASP A 19 -3.25 -4.15 0.69
CA ASP A 19 -3.72 -2.90 0.07
C ASP A 19 -2.68 -2.30 -0.88
N THR A 20 -1.41 -2.22 -0.46
CA THR A 20 -0.33 -1.67 -1.28
C THR A 20 -0.09 -2.51 -2.54
N ALA A 21 -0.08 -3.84 -2.43
CA ALA A 21 0.12 -4.73 -3.57
C ALA A 21 -1.03 -4.61 -4.59
N TRP A 22 -2.27 -4.56 -4.10
CA TRP A 22 -3.46 -4.33 -4.93
C TRP A 22 -3.40 -2.98 -5.63
N LEU A 23 -3.16 -1.88 -4.90
CA LEU A 23 -3.06 -0.54 -5.45
C LEU A 23 -1.97 -0.43 -6.52
N LEU A 24 -0.80 -1.03 -6.28
CA LEU A 24 0.29 -1.05 -7.25
C LEU A 24 -0.07 -1.84 -8.51
N TYR A 25 -0.74 -2.98 -8.36
CA TYR A 25 -1.21 -3.78 -9.50
C TYR A 25 -2.20 -2.99 -10.35
N GLU A 26 -3.28 -2.52 -9.73
CA GLU A 26 -4.30 -1.68 -10.35
C GLU A 26 -3.65 -0.53 -11.12
N ARG A 27 -2.72 0.17 -10.45
CA ARG A 27 -2.12 1.38 -10.99
C ARG A 27 -1.12 1.08 -12.11
N PHE A 28 -0.23 0.11 -11.99
CA PHE A 28 0.88 -0.09 -12.92
C PHE A 28 0.71 -1.25 -13.92
N VAL A 29 -0.22 -2.16 -13.66
CA VAL A 29 -0.42 -3.38 -14.46
C VAL A 29 -1.70 -3.29 -15.27
N ALA A 30 -2.85 -3.42 -14.61
CA ALA A 30 -4.16 -3.43 -15.24
C ALA A 30 -5.26 -3.26 -14.17
N PRO A 31 -6.42 -2.71 -14.54
CA PRO A 31 -7.57 -2.72 -13.65
C PRO A 31 -8.05 -4.15 -13.37
N LEU A 32 -8.49 -4.40 -12.14
CA LEU A 32 -9.09 -5.66 -11.70
C LEU A 32 -10.61 -5.49 -11.65
N ASP A 33 -11.31 -6.46 -12.21
CA ASP A 33 -12.76 -6.54 -11.99
C ASP A 33 -13.08 -7.10 -10.59
N ALA A 34 -14.37 -7.13 -10.25
CA ALA A 34 -14.82 -7.61 -8.95
C ALA A 34 -14.41 -9.07 -8.69
N ALA A 35 -14.47 -9.94 -9.70
CA ALA A 35 -14.11 -11.35 -9.54
C ALA A 35 -12.60 -11.51 -9.30
N ALA A 36 -11.77 -10.73 -9.98
CA ALA A 36 -10.33 -10.72 -9.79
C ALA A 36 -9.94 -10.16 -8.42
N CYS A 37 -10.66 -9.16 -7.90
CA CYS A 37 -10.47 -8.65 -6.55
C CYS A 37 -10.81 -9.70 -5.49
N GLU A 38 -11.89 -10.46 -5.66
CA GLU A 38 -12.25 -11.56 -4.76
C GLU A 38 -11.21 -12.69 -4.81
N ALA A 39 -10.72 -13.06 -5.99
CA ALA A 39 -9.67 -14.07 -6.14
C ALA A 39 -8.36 -13.61 -5.48
N TYR A 40 -7.96 -12.36 -5.74
CA TYR A 40 -6.82 -11.71 -5.10
C TYR A 40 -6.92 -11.76 -3.56
N TYR A 41 -8.09 -11.42 -3.02
CA TYR A 41 -8.33 -11.43 -1.59
C TYR A 41 -8.27 -12.84 -1.00
N ALA A 42 -8.87 -13.82 -1.68
CA ALA A 42 -8.85 -15.22 -1.27
C ALA A 42 -7.41 -15.75 -1.13
N ASP A 43 -6.53 -15.45 -2.09
CA ASP A 43 -5.11 -15.79 -2.03
C ASP A 43 -4.40 -15.05 -0.89
N HIS A 44 -4.67 -13.76 -0.71
CA HIS A 44 -4.07 -12.96 0.36
C HIS A 44 -4.50 -13.41 1.76
N ARG A 45 -5.70 -13.98 1.94
CA ARG A 45 -6.13 -14.59 3.22
C ARG A 45 -5.27 -15.80 3.60
N VAL A 46 -4.71 -16.52 2.63
CA VAL A 46 -3.75 -17.60 2.91
C VAL A 46 -2.45 -17.01 3.47
N LEU A 47 -1.91 -15.97 2.81
CA LEU A 47 -0.72 -15.25 3.28
C LEU A 47 -0.95 -14.61 4.66
N ALA A 48 -2.14 -14.07 4.92
CA ALA A 48 -2.51 -13.48 6.20
C ALA A 48 -2.35 -14.48 7.36
N ARG A 49 -2.87 -15.70 7.18
CA ARG A 49 -2.77 -16.77 8.18
C ARG A 49 -1.31 -17.18 8.40
N MET A 50 -0.51 -17.24 7.35
CA MET A 50 0.94 -17.52 7.46
C MET A 50 1.69 -16.44 8.25
N LEU A 51 1.26 -15.18 8.13
CA LEU A 51 1.80 -14.05 8.89
C LEU A 51 1.24 -13.96 10.32
N GLY A 52 0.35 -14.88 10.72
CA GLY A 52 -0.20 -14.96 12.07
C GLY A 52 -1.47 -14.14 12.30
N VAL A 53 -2.13 -13.66 11.24
CA VAL A 53 -3.44 -13.00 11.38
C VAL A 53 -4.49 -14.01 11.83
N ALA A 54 -5.22 -13.68 12.89
CA ALA A 54 -6.25 -14.54 13.44
C ALA A 54 -7.42 -14.72 12.43
N PRO A 55 -7.96 -15.93 12.25
CA PRO A 55 -9.00 -16.19 11.24
C PRO A 55 -10.28 -15.37 11.40
N ASP A 56 -10.64 -15.03 12.63
CA ASP A 56 -11.80 -14.20 13.00
C ASP A 56 -11.62 -12.71 12.67
N ARG A 57 -10.38 -12.27 12.45
CA ARG A 57 -10.06 -10.92 11.95
C ARG A 57 -10.05 -10.80 10.43
N LEU A 58 -10.21 -11.91 9.69
CA LEU A 58 -10.27 -11.88 8.24
C LEU A 58 -11.73 -11.72 7.79
N ALA A 59 -12.02 -10.62 7.11
CA ALA A 59 -13.31 -10.43 6.46
C ALA A 59 -13.63 -11.59 5.50
N PRO A 60 -14.92 -11.93 5.30
CA PRO A 60 -15.32 -13.06 4.47
C PRO A 60 -15.00 -12.85 2.98
N ASP A 61 -15.04 -11.61 2.51
CA ASP A 61 -14.90 -11.20 1.12
C ASP A 61 -14.08 -9.90 0.98
N TRP A 62 -13.76 -9.53 -0.25
CA TRP A 62 -12.98 -8.33 -0.56
C TRP A 62 -13.67 -7.06 -0.06
N SER A 63 -14.99 -6.98 -0.18
CA SER A 63 -15.76 -5.80 0.21
C SER A 63 -15.67 -5.52 1.71
N GLY A 64 -15.73 -6.56 2.54
CA GLY A 64 -15.55 -6.46 3.98
C GLY A 64 -14.12 -6.04 4.35
N PHE A 65 -13.11 -6.60 3.66
CA PHE A 65 -11.73 -6.16 3.87
C PHE A 65 -11.54 -4.68 3.54
N ARG A 66 -12.10 -4.21 2.41
CA ARG A 66 -12.06 -2.78 2.05
C ARG A 66 -12.72 -1.92 3.13
N ALA A 67 -13.90 -2.31 3.59
CA ALA A 67 -14.61 -1.58 4.64
C ALA A 67 -13.79 -1.49 5.94
N ASP A 68 -13.20 -2.59 6.40
CA ASP A 68 -12.38 -2.63 7.60
C ASP A 68 -11.10 -1.78 7.45
N PHE A 69 -10.44 -1.88 6.28
CA PHE A 69 -9.24 -1.09 5.98
C PHE A 69 -9.56 0.41 5.96
N ASP A 70 -10.59 0.80 5.22
CA ASP A 70 -11.00 2.21 5.09
C ASP A 70 -11.47 2.77 6.43
N ALA A 71 -12.13 1.96 7.28
CA ALA A 71 -12.49 2.35 8.64
C ALA A 71 -11.25 2.58 9.53
N MET A 72 -10.25 1.70 9.47
CA MET A 72 -8.99 1.90 10.20
C MET A 72 -8.25 3.14 9.70
N VAL A 73 -8.17 3.33 8.37
CA VAL A 73 -7.61 4.55 7.77
C VAL A 73 -8.39 5.77 8.22
N ALA A 74 -9.71 5.76 8.29
CA ALA A 74 -10.51 6.91 8.69
C ALA A 74 -10.44 7.21 10.21
N SER A 75 -10.09 6.22 11.03
CA SER A 75 -10.04 6.34 12.48
C SER A 75 -8.86 7.17 13.01
N ASP A 76 -8.96 7.60 14.26
CA ASP A 76 -7.89 8.26 15.02
C ASP A 76 -6.86 7.28 15.61
N ARG A 77 -6.95 5.98 15.25
CA ARG A 77 -6.04 4.94 15.77
C ARG A 77 -4.67 4.96 15.12
N LEU A 78 -4.58 5.52 13.91
CA LEU A 78 -3.33 5.70 13.18
C LEU A 78 -2.74 7.05 13.52
N ASP A 79 -1.75 7.05 14.41
CA ASP A 79 -1.00 8.24 14.78
C ASP A 79 0.46 8.15 14.30
N VAL A 80 0.96 9.26 13.73
CA VAL A 80 2.34 9.39 13.30
C VAL A 80 3.13 10.04 14.43
N THR A 81 3.65 9.17 15.28
CA THR A 81 4.49 9.55 16.42
C THR A 81 5.87 10.05 15.97
N PRO A 82 6.63 10.75 16.83
CA PRO A 82 8.02 11.09 16.54
C PRO A 82 8.87 9.88 16.16
N LEU A 83 8.73 8.77 16.90
CA LEU A 83 9.42 7.51 16.58
C LEU A 83 9.04 6.98 15.20
N ALA A 84 7.76 7.06 14.82
CA ALA A 84 7.33 6.65 13.48
C ALA A 84 7.96 7.52 12.38
N ARG A 85 8.15 8.82 12.63
CA ARG A 85 8.88 9.71 11.70
C ARG A 85 10.35 9.33 11.58
N ASP A 86 11.03 9.03 12.69
CA ASP A 86 12.44 8.61 12.67
C ASP A 86 12.63 7.29 11.91
N ILE A 87 11.72 6.34 12.09
CA ILE A 87 11.70 5.09 11.31
C ILE A 87 11.44 5.39 9.83
N ALA A 88 10.45 6.24 9.52
CA ALA A 88 10.13 6.60 8.15
C ALA A 88 11.32 7.27 7.45
N GLU A 89 12.06 8.14 8.12
CA GLU A 89 13.27 8.75 7.56
C GLU A 89 14.30 7.69 7.14
N THR A 90 14.49 6.66 7.97
CA THR A 90 15.40 5.54 7.67
C THR A 90 14.91 4.70 6.50
N VAL A 91 13.61 4.40 6.46
CA VAL A 91 12.98 3.57 5.41
C VAL A 91 12.94 4.29 4.06
N LEU A 92 12.69 5.60 4.08
CA LEU A 92 12.52 6.43 2.88
C LEU A 92 13.85 6.95 2.32
N HIS A 93 14.92 6.90 3.11
CA HIS A 93 16.28 7.26 2.68
C HIS A 93 17.25 6.09 2.83
N PRO A 94 16.99 4.95 2.15
CA PRO A 94 17.91 3.82 2.20
C PRO A 94 19.26 4.22 1.58
N PRO A 95 20.39 3.69 2.06
CA PRO A 95 21.68 3.89 1.43
C PRO A 95 21.67 3.32 0.00
N GLY A 96 22.30 4.02 -0.95
CA GLY A 96 22.41 3.57 -2.34
C GLY A 96 22.04 4.65 -3.36
N ASP A 97 21.36 4.24 -4.43
CA ASP A 97 21.00 5.14 -5.54
C ASP A 97 19.96 6.18 -5.11
N ALA A 98 20.40 7.44 -5.05
CA ALA A 98 19.56 8.57 -4.63
C ALA A 98 18.36 8.81 -5.56
N GLY A 99 18.46 8.43 -6.83
CA GLY A 99 17.39 8.52 -7.82
C GLY A 99 16.29 7.50 -7.54
N ALA A 100 16.65 6.24 -7.36
CA ALA A 100 15.75 5.15 -7.00
C ALA A 100 15.08 5.42 -5.65
N ALA A 101 15.82 5.90 -4.65
CA ALA A 101 15.27 6.30 -3.37
C ALA A 101 14.24 7.44 -3.53
N ARG A 102 14.53 8.46 -4.35
CA ARG A 102 13.58 9.55 -4.62
C ARG A 102 12.32 9.07 -5.35
N LEU A 103 12.47 8.11 -6.27
CA LEU A 103 11.35 7.50 -6.97
C LEU A 103 10.46 6.71 -6.01
N ALA A 104 11.06 5.84 -5.18
CA ALA A 104 10.35 5.08 -4.16
C ALA A 104 9.58 6.01 -3.21
N ARG A 105 10.21 7.08 -2.70
CA ARG A 105 9.53 8.10 -1.88
C ARG A 105 8.34 8.75 -2.59
N SER A 106 8.47 9.04 -3.87
CA SER A 106 7.41 9.67 -4.66
C SER A 106 6.22 8.71 -4.84
N ILE A 107 6.50 7.42 -5.08
CA ILE A 107 5.47 6.38 -5.16
C ILE A 107 4.82 6.19 -3.80
N SER A 108 5.59 6.05 -2.72
CA SER A 108 5.07 5.91 -1.35
C SER A 108 4.16 7.08 -0.98
N ALA A 109 4.58 8.33 -1.23
CA ALA A 109 3.74 9.49 -0.99
C ALA A 109 2.46 9.47 -1.85
N GLY A 110 2.52 8.97 -3.09
CA GLY A 110 1.36 8.87 -3.97
C GLY A 110 0.39 7.72 -3.66
N LEU A 111 0.79 6.77 -2.80
CA LEU A 111 -0.04 5.66 -2.35
C LEU A 111 -0.67 5.93 -0.98
N LEU A 112 -0.03 6.76 -0.15
CA LEU A 112 -0.55 7.05 1.19
C LEU A 112 -1.81 7.92 1.15
N PRO A 113 -2.81 7.63 2.01
CA PRO A 113 -3.95 8.50 2.23
C PRO A 113 -3.51 9.92 2.62
N PRO A 114 -4.23 10.98 2.18
CA PRO A 114 -3.80 12.37 2.37
C PRO A 114 -3.46 12.75 3.82
N ARG A 115 -4.26 12.27 4.79
CA ARG A 115 -4.02 12.52 6.22
C ARG A 115 -2.69 11.92 6.69
N ILE A 116 -2.46 10.64 6.39
CA ILE A 116 -1.26 9.90 6.80
C ILE A 116 -0.02 10.49 6.13
N ARG A 117 -0.12 10.78 4.83
CA ARG A 117 0.94 11.44 4.07
C ARG A 117 1.37 12.78 4.69
N SER A 118 0.39 13.60 5.05
CA SER A 118 0.63 14.90 5.69
C SER A 118 1.24 14.73 7.09
N ALA A 119 0.79 13.73 7.85
CA ALA A 119 1.31 13.44 9.18
C ALA A 119 2.80 13.00 9.16
N TYR A 120 3.23 12.31 8.10
CA TYR A 120 4.65 12.01 7.83
C TYR A 120 5.43 13.19 7.21
N GLY A 121 4.80 14.33 6.93
CA GLY A 121 5.47 15.49 6.32
C GLY A 121 5.88 15.28 4.85
N LEU A 122 5.30 14.29 4.17
CA LEU A 122 5.62 13.99 2.78
C LEU A 122 4.94 15.01 1.87
N ALA A 123 5.74 15.90 1.29
CA ALA A 123 5.25 16.91 0.36
C ALA A 123 4.51 16.26 -0.83
N TRP A 124 3.29 16.74 -1.08
CA TRP A 124 2.44 16.29 -2.17
C TRP A 124 1.72 17.49 -2.77
N ASP A 125 1.88 17.68 -4.07
CA ASP A 125 1.30 18.76 -4.85
C ASP A 125 0.80 18.21 -6.20
N GLU A 126 0.03 19.01 -6.92
CA GLU A 126 -0.53 18.64 -8.23
C GLU A 126 0.56 18.22 -9.24
N ARG A 127 1.76 18.81 -9.13
CA ARG A 127 2.88 18.49 -10.02
C ARG A 127 3.44 17.09 -9.74
N ARG A 128 3.56 16.69 -8.47
CA ARG A 128 3.98 15.35 -8.07
C ARG A 128 2.94 14.31 -8.47
N GLU A 129 1.67 14.65 -8.36
CA GLU A 129 0.57 13.82 -8.82
C GLU A 129 0.61 13.59 -10.34
N ALA A 130 0.74 14.66 -11.13
CA ALA A 130 0.88 14.58 -12.59
C ALA A 130 2.09 13.72 -13.00
N ARG A 131 3.25 13.92 -12.38
CA ARG A 131 4.45 13.11 -12.65
C ARG A 131 4.25 11.63 -12.34
N LEU A 132 3.54 11.31 -11.26
CA LEU A 132 3.24 9.92 -10.93
C LEU A 132 2.26 9.32 -11.95
N ALA A 133 1.27 10.08 -12.41
CA ALA A 133 0.36 9.65 -13.47
C ALA A 133 1.11 9.41 -14.81
N GLU A 134 2.04 10.29 -15.18
CA GLU A 134 2.91 10.12 -16.35
C GLU A 134 3.78 8.87 -16.25
N LEU A 135 4.39 8.61 -15.09
CA LEU A 135 5.17 7.40 -14.85
C LEU A 135 4.31 6.15 -15.04
N VAL A 136 3.12 6.15 -14.46
CA VAL A 136 2.15 5.05 -14.56
C VAL A 136 1.76 4.78 -16.01
N ALA A 137 1.40 5.84 -16.76
CA ALA A 137 1.07 5.73 -18.16
C ALA A 137 2.26 5.15 -18.96
N SER A 138 3.46 5.66 -18.71
CA SER A 138 4.69 5.19 -19.37
C SER A 138 4.96 3.70 -19.12
N VAL A 139 4.84 3.25 -17.86
CA VAL A 139 5.00 1.83 -17.50
C VAL A 139 3.96 0.96 -18.21
N ARG A 140 2.69 1.38 -18.22
CA ARG A 140 1.62 0.65 -18.91
C ARG A 140 1.86 0.56 -20.42
N THR A 141 2.28 1.64 -21.06
CA THR A 141 2.61 1.66 -22.50
C THR A 141 3.78 0.72 -22.81
N LEU A 142 4.86 0.76 -22.01
CA LEU A 142 6.00 -0.13 -22.21
C LEU A 142 5.63 -1.61 -22.03
N ARG A 143 4.78 -1.93 -21.04
CA ARG A 143 4.26 -3.29 -20.86
C ARG A 143 3.42 -3.75 -22.06
N ALA A 144 2.55 -2.89 -22.58
CA ALA A 144 1.74 -3.20 -23.75
C ALA A 144 2.62 -3.42 -25.00
N ALA A 145 3.67 -2.63 -25.17
CA ALA A 145 4.60 -2.76 -26.29
C ALA A 145 5.54 -3.99 -26.17
N GLY A 146 5.86 -4.40 -24.94
CA GLY A 146 6.74 -5.54 -24.65
C GLY A 146 6.05 -6.89 -24.53
N THR A 147 4.72 -6.97 -24.62
CA THR A 147 3.98 -8.23 -24.65
C THR A 147 3.85 -8.68 -26.11
N PRO A 148 4.67 -9.64 -26.62
CA PRO A 148 4.41 -10.21 -27.93
C PRO A 148 3.01 -10.83 -27.92
N ALA A 149 2.23 -10.57 -28.96
CA ALA A 149 0.93 -11.19 -29.16
C ALA A 149 1.13 -12.71 -29.20
N GLY A 150 0.75 -13.38 -28.11
CA GLY A 150 0.69 -14.84 -28.00
C GLY A 150 -0.68 -15.34 -28.38
#